data_AF-A0A2X3CEZ4-F1
#
_entry.id   AF-A0A2X3CEZ4-F1
#
_cell.length_a   1.000
_cell.length_b   1.000
_cell.length_c   1.000
_cell.angle_alpha   90.00
_cell.angle_beta   90.00
_cell.angle_gamma   90.00
#
_symmetry.space_group_name_H-M   'P 1'
#
loop_
_entity.id
_entity.type
_entity.pdbx_description
1 polymer ?
#
loop_
_entity_poly.entity_id
_entity_poly.type
_entity_poly.pdbx_seq_one_letter_code
_entity_poly.pdbx_strand_id
1 'polypeptide(L)'
;MTLSVVLAAVFCLVGGIAAPWLLPLVSGAFPVQAQVSSVVSQPMIALLLIACPLLPFLLMLFFKGDRLAARSRGAAWVCGYDHEQSMVVTAHGFAMPVKEAFAPLLKLRHWLNPVRLVPGWQSASVPALLRGIALVELAVLVVIVISRGA
;
A
#
# COMPACT_ATOMS: atom_id res chain seq x y z
N MET A 1 4.20 -8.43 -19.08
CA MET A 1 3.20 -8.27 -17.99
C MET A 1 2.32 -9.51 -18.01
N THR A 2 2.13 -10.18 -16.87
CA THR A 2 1.36 -11.42 -16.80
C THR A 2 -0.14 -11.11 -16.77
N LEU A 3 -0.97 -11.97 -17.38
CA LEU A 3 -2.44 -11.80 -17.47
C LEU A 3 -3.08 -11.57 -16.09
N SER A 4 -2.57 -12.25 -15.06
CA SER A 4 -3.02 -12.11 -13.66
C SER A 4 -2.85 -10.69 -13.12
N VAL A 5 -1.77 -9.99 -13.47
CA VAL A 5 -1.52 -8.61 -13.00
C VAL A 5 -2.49 -7.64 -13.68
N VAL A 6 -2.75 -7.83 -14.97
CA VAL A 6 -3.71 -6.99 -15.72
C VAL A 6 -5.10 -7.18 -15.15
N LEU A 7 -5.51 -8.43 -14.91
CA LEU A 7 -6.83 -8.76 -14.40
C LEU A 7 -7.04 -8.20 -12.98
N ALA A 8 -6.05 -8.33 -12.09
CA ALA A 8 -6.09 -7.71 -10.77
C ALA A 8 -6.17 -6.18 -10.83
N ALA A 9 -5.42 -5.54 -11.74
CA ALA A 9 -5.46 -4.09 -11.93
C ALA A 9 -6.83 -3.62 -12.43
N VAL A 10 -7.44 -4.34 -13.38
CA VAL A 10 -8.79 -4.03 -13.88
C VAL A 10 -9.82 -4.14 -12.77
N PHE A 11 -9.80 -5.22 -11.97
CA PHE A 11 -10.73 -5.35 -10.85
C PHE A 11 -10.54 -4.25 -9.80
N CYS A 12 -9.30 -3.83 -9.54
CA CYS A 12 -9.04 -2.72 -8.62
C CYS A 12 -9.62 -1.39 -9.15
N LEU A 13 -9.48 -1.12 -10.44
CA LEU A 13 -10.04 0.08 -11.08
C LEU A 13 -11.57 0.08 -11.05
N VAL A 14 -12.18 -1.05 -11.41
CA VAL A 14 -13.65 -1.20 -11.41
C VAL A 14 -14.19 -1.09 -9.99
N GLY A 15 -13.58 -1.79 -9.02
CA GLY A 15 -13.98 -1.71 -7.61
C GLY A 15 -13.83 -0.30 -7.02
N GLY A 16 -12.78 0.42 -7.41
CA GLY A 16 -12.57 1.81 -7.04
C GLY A 16 -13.66 2.71 -7.63
N ILE A 17 -13.73 2.82 -8.97
CA ILE A 17 -14.61 3.77 -9.66
C ILE A 17 -16.09 3.45 -9.43
N ALA A 18 -16.43 2.16 -9.42
CA ALA A 18 -17.82 1.69 -9.31
C ALA A 18 -18.28 1.38 -7.89
N ALA A 19 -17.46 1.68 -6.87
CA ALA A 19 -17.80 1.55 -5.45
C ALA A 19 -19.23 2.00 -5.10
N PRO A 20 -19.74 3.17 -5.52
CA PRO A 20 -21.09 3.60 -5.14
C PRO A 20 -22.22 2.71 -5.68
N TRP A 21 -22.01 1.98 -6.79
CA TRP A 21 -22.99 1.02 -7.33
C TRP A 21 -22.77 -0.41 -6.84
N LEU A 22 -21.53 -0.76 -6.49
CA LEU A 22 -21.16 -2.12 -6.07
C LEU A 22 -21.45 -2.36 -4.58
N LEU A 23 -21.21 -1.37 -3.72
CA LEU A 23 -21.47 -1.44 -2.28
C LEU A 23 -22.95 -1.74 -1.91
N PRO A 24 -23.98 -1.10 -2.52
CA PRO A 24 -25.38 -1.41 -2.19
C PRO A 24 -25.81 -2.82 -2.60
N LEU A 25 -25.18 -3.41 -3.62
CA LEU A 25 -25.44 -4.79 -4.05
C LEU A 25 -24.86 -5.81 -3.04
N VAL A 26 -23.72 -5.48 -2.43
CA VAL A 26 -23.04 -6.34 -1.45
C VAL A 26 -23.59 -6.16 -0.03
N SER A 27 -24.11 -4.98 0.32
CA SER A 27 -24.74 -4.74 1.63
C SER A 27 -25.99 -5.58 1.89
N GLY A 28 -26.61 -6.14 0.84
CA GLY A 28 -27.70 -7.11 0.99
C GLY A 28 -27.23 -8.51 1.41
N ALA A 29 -25.94 -8.85 1.20
CA ALA A 29 -25.37 -10.17 1.47
C ALA A 29 -24.61 -10.25 2.81
N PHE A 30 -24.19 -9.11 3.36
CA PHE A 30 -23.44 -9.03 4.63
C PHE A 30 -24.01 -7.92 5.51
N PRO A 31 -24.11 -8.11 6.85
CA PRO A 31 -24.61 -7.10 7.78
C PRO A 31 -23.58 -5.98 8.03
N VAL A 32 -23.01 -5.42 6.95
CA VAL A 32 -22.13 -4.26 6.99
C VAL A 32 -22.97 -3.06 6.56
N GLN A 33 -23.15 -2.11 7.48
CA GLN A 33 -23.75 -0.80 7.21
C GLN A 33 -22.80 -0.02 6.29
N ALA A 34 -22.78 -0.35 5.01
CA ALA A 34 -22.05 0.39 3.98
C ALA A 34 -22.80 1.69 3.66
N GLN A 35 -22.85 2.60 4.63
CA GLN A 35 -23.38 3.93 4.40
C GLN A 35 -22.43 4.69 3.47
N VAL A 36 -22.88 4.91 2.24
CA VAL A 36 -22.19 5.75 1.24
C VAL A 36 -22.42 7.22 1.61
N SER A 37 -21.86 7.67 2.73
CA SER A 37 -21.86 9.10 3.11
C SER A 37 -20.56 9.78 2.66
N SER A 38 -20.18 9.57 1.40
CA SER A 38 -19.10 10.33 0.79
C SER A 38 -19.66 11.64 0.25
N VAL A 39 -19.19 12.77 0.79
CA VAL A 39 -19.55 14.14 0.35
C VAL A 39 -19.23 14.37 -1.14
N VAL A 40 -18.37 13.53 -1.73
CA VAL A 40 -17.92 13.63 -3.13
C VAL A 40 -18.10 12.29 -3.83
N SER A 41 -18.59 12.31 -5.07
CA SER A 41 -18.77 11.10 -5.87
C SER A 41 -17.41 10.57 -6.36
N GLN A 42 -17.13 9.29 -6.05
CA GLN A 42 -15.93 8.58 -6.50
C GLN A 42 -15.65 8.66 -8.02
N PRO A 43 -16.64 8.52 -8.92
CA PRO A 43 -16.40 8.69 -10.36
C PRO A 43 -15.97 10.12 -10.73
N MET A 44 -16.48 11.15 -10.04
CA MET A 44 -16.07 12.52 -10.27
C MET A 44 -14.61 12.74 -9.86
N ILE A 45 -14.19 12.18 -8.72
CA ILE A 45 -12.78 12.22 -8.29
C ILE A 45 -11.88 11.55 -9.34
N ALA A 46 -12.28 10.40 -9.88
CA ALA A 46 -11.51 9.72 -10.92
C ALA A 46 -11.36 10.61 -12.18
N LEU A 47 -12.44 11.25 -12.64
CA LEU A 47 -12.38 12.18 -13.76
C LEU A 47 -11.49 13.39 -13.47
N LEU A 48 -11.58 13.98 -12.28
CA LEU A 48 -10.73 15.10 -11.87
C LEU A 48 -9.26 14.71 -11.81
N LEU A 49 -8.94 13.53 -11.26
CA LEU A 49 -7.59 12.99 -11.19
C LEU A 49 -7.02 12.63 -12.57
N ILE A 50 -7.86 12.29 -13.55
CA ILE A 50 -7.45 12.09 -14.95
C ILE A 50 -7.24 13.44 -15.65
N ALA A 51 -8.15 14.40 -15.42
CA ALA A 51 -8.06 15.73 -16.02
C ALA A 51 -6.81 16.49 -15.54
N CYS A 52 -6.44 16.35 -14.26
CA CYS A 52 -5.31 17.04 -13.64
C CYS A 52 -3.95 16.82 -14.36
N PRO A 53 -3.50 15.60 -14.72
CA PRO A 53 -2.30 15.36 -15.52
C PRO A 53 -2.52 15.54 -17.03
N LEU A 54 -3.77 15.39 -17.52
CA LEU A 54 -4.09 15.56 -18.93
C LEU A 54 -3.98 17.04 -19.34
N LEU A 55 -4.33 17.97 -18.46
CA LEU A 55 -4.16 19.42 -18.67
C LEU A 55 -2.71 19.84 -18.93
N PRO A 56 -1.70 19.58 -18.05
CA PRO A 56 -0.31 19.93 -18.31
C PRO A 56 0.26 19.16 -19.50
N PHE A 57 -0.28 17.97 -19.82
CA PHE A 57 0.09 17.25 -21.02
C PHE A 57 -0.38 17.98 -22.29
N LEU A 58 -1.63 18.45 -22.33
CA LEU A 58 -2.13 19.28 -23.43
C LEU A 58 -1.34 20.59 -23.53
N LEU A 59 -1.08 21.26 -22.40
CA LEU A 59 -0.24 22.46 -22.39
C LEU A 59 1.16 22.16 -22.95
N MET A 60 1.76 21.02 -22.60
CA MET A 60 3.06 20.61 -23.15
C MET A 60 3.00 20.33 -24.66
N LEU A 61 1.89 19.80 -25.19
CA LEU A 61 1.69 19.58 -26.61
C LEU A 61 1.52 20.89 -27.38
N PHE A 62 0.73 21.83 -26.86
CA PHE A 62 0.41 23.10 -27.53
C PHE A 62 1.51 24.16 -27.35
N PHE A 63 2.10 24.29 -26.16
CA PHE A 63 3.16 25.28 -25.84
C PHE A 63 4.56 24.69 -25.98
N LYS A 64 4.79 23.95 -27.06
CA LYS A 64 6.06 23.28 -27.34
C LYS A 64 7.13 24.32 -27.74
N GLY A 65 7.75 24.96 -26.75
CA GLY A 65 8.91 25.86 -26.94
C GLY A 65 10.20 25.07 -27.25
N ASP A 66 11.36 25.71 -27.04
CA ASP A 66 12.71 25.10 -27.17
C ASP A 66 12.98 24.08 -26.04
N ARG A 67 12.27 22.95 -26.08
CA ARG A 67 12.55 21.83 -25.19
C ARG A 67 13.87 21.19 -25.57
N LEU A 68 14.78 21.16 -24.60
CA LEU A 68 16.01 20.36 -24.69
C LEU A 68 15.66 18.90 -25.00
N ALA A 69 16.51 18.25 -25.78
CA ALA A 69 16.37 16.84 -26.10
C ALA A 69 16.24 16.00 -24.82
N ALA A 70 15.34 15.01 -24.83
CA ALA A 70 15.13 14.13 -23.69
C ALA A 70 16.43 13.38 -23.37
N ARG A 71 17.06 13.75 -22.25
CA ARG A 71 18.27 13.09 -21.77
C ARG A 71 17.88 11.76 -21.12
N SER A 72 18.25 10.66 -21.75
CA SER A 72 17.99 9.31 -21.21
C SER A 72 19.12 8.83 -20.28
N ARG A 73 20.35 9.31 -20.49
CA ARG A 73 21.58 8.93 -19.75
C ARG A 73 22.65 10.04 -19.77
N GLY A 74 23.63 9.93 -18.88
CA GLY A 74 24.80 10.84 -18.78
C GLY A 74 25.08 11.28 -17.33
N ALA A 75 26.17 12.01 -17.11
CA ALA A 75 26.55 12.53 -15.78
C ALA A 75 25.38 13.27 -15.10
N ALA A 76 25.07 12.90 -13.85
CA ALA A 76 24.07 13.60 -13.04
C ALA A 76 24.38 15.10 -12.95
N TRP A 77 23.42 15.94 -12.57
CA TRP A 77 23.72 17.35 -12.34
C TRP A 77 24.64 17.44 -11.13
N VAL A 78 25.90 17.79 -11.36
CA VAL A 78 26.90 17.92 -10.32
C VAL A 78 27.32 19.38 -10.23
N CYS A 79 27.51 19.88 -9.01
CA CYS A 79 28.04 21.22 -8.75
C CYS A 79 29.55 21.30 -9.08
N GLY A 80 29.94 20.98 -10.31
CA GLY A 80 31.32 21.06 -10.82
C GLY A 80 32.23 19.84 -10.57
N TYR A 81 31.75 18.79 -9.90
CA TYR A 81 32.48 17.52 -9.76
C TYR A 81 32.07 16.51 -10.86
N ASP A 82 32.91 15.52 -11.14
CA ASP A 82 32.52 14.44 -12.07
C ASP A 82 31.65 13.40 -11.38
N HIS A 83 30.90 12.62 -12.16
CA HIS A 83 30.02 11.59 -11.64
C HIS A 83 30.81 10.38 -11.15
N GLU A 84 30.92 10.23 -9.82
CA GLU A 84 31.51 9.04 -9.19
C GLU A 84 30.48 7.91 -9.05
N GLN A 85 30.89 6.65 -9.21
CA GLN A 85 30.02 5.47 -9.06
C GLN A 85 29.38 5.35 -7.67
N SER A 86 29.98 5.97 -6.64
CA SER A 86 29.45 6.07 -5.28
C SER A 86 28.20 6.95 -5.17
N MET A 87 27.98 7.85 -6.15
CA MET A 87 26.90 8.85 -6.15
C MET A 87 25.57 8.30 -6.71
N VAL A 88 25.56 7.08 -7.24
CA VAL A 88 24.33 6.45 -7.74
C VAL A 88 23.38 6.26 -6.56
N VAL A 89 22.15 6.76 -6.71
CA VAL A 89 21.09 6.61 -5.69
C VAL A 89 20.76 5.13 -5.55
N THR A 90 21.41 4.48 -4.59
CA THR A 90 21.11 3.10 -4.19
C THR A 90 19.97 3.13 -3.17
N ALA A 91 19.26 2.00 -3.04
CA ALA A 91 18.26 1.84 -1.99
C ALA A 91 18.83 2.11 -0.57
N HIS A 92 20.14 1.94 -0.38
CA HIS A 92 20.83 2.28 0.86
C HIS A 92 20.91 3.79 1.12
N GLY A 93 21.07 4.63 0.09
CA GLY A 93 21.09 6.08 0.25
C GLY A 93 19.80 6.65 0.83
N PHE A 94 18.66 6.03 0.51
CA PHE A 94 17.36 6.38 1.11
C PHE A 94 17.12 5.70 2.46
N ALA A 95 17.48 4.42 2.60
CA ALA A 95 17.19 3.66 3.80
C ALA A 95 18.03 4.10 5.01
N MET A 96 19.23 4.64 4.81
CA MET A 96 20.14 5.00 5.89
C MET A 96 19.66 6.22 6.72
N PRO A 97 19.22 7.35 6.12
CA PRO A 97 18.61 8.45 6.88
C PRO A 97 17.34 8.03 7.63
N VAL A 98 16.50 7.20 7.00
CA VAL A 98 15.27 6.69 7.63
C VAL A 98 15.63 5.82 8.84
N LYS A 99 16.60 4.91 8.68
CA LYS A 99 17.08 4.07 9.78
C LYS A 99 17.64 4.91 10.93
N GLU A 100 18.34 6.00 10.63
CA GLU A 100 18.90 6.89 11.65
C GLU A 100 17.80 7.68 12.38
N ALA A 101 16.82 8.23 11.65
CA ALA A 101 15.67 8.92 12.25
C ALA A 101 14.87 8.01 13.20
N PHE A 102 14.76 6.71 12.86
CA PHE A 102 14.06 5.71 13.67
C PHE A 102 15.00 4.87 14.55
N ALA A 103 16.28 5.24 14.69
CA ALA A 103 17.25 4.56 15.55
C ALA A 103 16.78 4.34 17.00
N PRO A 104 16.12 5.29 17.70
CA PRO A 104 15.67 5.05 19.07
C PRO A 104 14.58 3.97 19.14
N LEU A 105 13.64 3.95 18.19
CA LEU A 105 12.59 2.92 18.12
C LEU A 105 13.18 1.55 17.80
N LEU A 106 14.15 1.49 16.89
CA LEU A 106 14.83 0.25 16.52
C LEU A 106 15.65 -0.30 17.69
N LYS A 107 16.31 0.57 18.47
CA LYS A 107 16.98 0.19 19.72
C LYS A 107 15.96 -0.30 20.74
N LEU A 108 14.86 0.42 20.95
CA LEU A 108 13.81 0.06 21.90
C LEU A 108 13.19 -1.32 21.58
N ARG A 109 12.94 -1.62 20.30
CA ARG A 109 12.51 -2.96 19.84
C ARG A 109 13.50 -4.05 20.26
N HIS A 110 14.80 -3.78 20.18
CA HIS A 110 15.83 -4.74 20.56
C HIS A 110 15.89 -4.94 22.08
N TRP A 111 15.70 -3.85 22.84
CA TRP A 111 15.62 -3.88 24.32
C TRP A 111 14.38 -4.61 24.83
N LEU A 112 13.21 -4.35 24.23
CA LEU A 112 11.94 -4.99 24.56
C LEU A 112 11.79 -6.40 23.95
N ASN A 113 12.83 -6.94 23.31
CA ASN A 113 12.72 -8.23 22.66
C ASN A 113 12.51 -9.35 23.71
N PRO A 114 11.33 -9.99 23.74
CA PRO A 114 10.97 -10.95 24.79
C PRO A 114 11.79 -12.24 24.71
N VAL A 115 12.52 -12.47 23.62
CA VAL A 115 13.43 -13.62 23.47
C VAL A 115 14.52 -13.65 24.53
N ARG A 116 14.91 -12.49 25.08
CA ARG A 116 15.85 -12.44 26.22
C ARG A 116 15.27 -13.06 27.49
N LEU A 117 13.95 -13.00 27.68
CA LEU A 117 13.24 -13.51 28.86
C LEU A 117 12.65 -14.91 28.61
N VAL A 118 12.19 -15.20 27.39
CA VAL A 118 11.58 -16.48 27.01
C VAL A 118 12.20 -16.95 25.69
N PRO A 119 13.20 -17.86 25.73
CA PRO A 119 13.95 -18.28 24.55
C PRO A 119 13.11 -18.98 23.47
N GLY A 120 11.90 -19.47 23.81
CA GLY A 120 10.97 -20.11 22.87
C GLY A 120 10.01 -19.16 22.14
N TRP A 121 9.97 -17.86 22.49
CA TRP A 121 8.93 -16.92 22.03
C TRP A 121 8.93 -16.66 20.51
N GLN A 122 10.10 -16.69 19.87
CA GLN A 122 10.24 -16.50 18.41
C GLN A 122 10.40 -17.80 17.64
N SER A 123 10.12 -18.96 18.27
CA SER A 123 10.20 -20.23 17.56
C SER A 123 9.17 -20.28 16.42
N ALA A 124 9.56 -20.87 15.30
CA ALA A 124 8.72 -20.98 14.10
C ALA A 124 7.40 -21.76 14.32
N SER A 125 7.30 -22.48 15.45
CA SER A 125 6.13 -23.26 15.87
C SER A 125 5.08 -22.44 16.63
N VAL A 126 5.44 -21.30 17.24
CA VAL A 126 4.49 -20.45 17.99
C VAL A 126 3.35 -19.91 17.10
N PRO A 127 3.59 -19.43 15.87
CA PRO A 127 2.51 -19.00 14.97
C PRO A 127 1.57 -20.14 14.58
N ALA A 128 2.07 -21.37 14.44
CA ALA A 128 1.23 -22.53 14.12
C ALA A 128 0.32 -22.92 15.29
N LEU A 129 0.86 -22.88 16.51
CA LEU A 129 0.09 -23.10 17.75
C LEU A 129 -1.00 -22.03 17.93
N LEU A 130 -0.65 -20.75 17.77
CA LEU A 130 -1.61 -19.63 17.87
C LEU A 130 -2.71 -19.70 16.82
N ARG A 131 -2.40 -20.10 15.58
CA ARG A 131 -3.40 -20.34 14.54
C ARG A 131 -4.35 -21.48 14.92
N GLY A 132 -3.82 -22.56 15.50
CA GLY A 132 -4.64 -23.66 16.02
C GLY A 132 -5.60 -23.20 17.11
N ILE A 133 -5.10 -22.42 18.08
CA ILE A 133 -5.92 -21.87 19.16
C ILE A 133 -6.99 -20.90 18.63
N ALA A 134 -6.63 -20.02 17.68
CA ALA A 134 -7.57 -19.08 17.08
C ALA A 134 -8.70 -19.80 16.30
N LEU A 135 -8.41 -20.91 15.61
CA LEU A 135 -9.43 -21.72 14.95
C LEU A 135 -10.38 -22.36 15.97
N VAL A 136 -9.86 -22.84 17.09
CA VAL A 136 -10.68 -23.38 18.18
C VAL A 136 -11.56 -22.30 18.79
N GLU A 137 -11.02 -21.11 19.05
CA GLU A 137 -11.78 -19.98 19.57
C GLU A 137 -12.90 -19.54 18.61
N LEU A 138 -12.60 -19.47 17.31
CA LEU A 138 -13.58 -19.12 16.29
C LEU A 138 -14.69 -20.18 16.19
N ALA A 139 -14.32 -21.47 16.25
CA ALA A 139 -15.29 -22.57 16.30
C ALA A 139 -16.19 -22.49 17.54
N VAL A 140 -15.63 -22.17 18.71
CA VAL A 140 -16.40 -22.00 19.96
C VAL A 140 -17.34 -20.80 19.85
N LEU A 141 -16.89 -19.66 19.32
CA LEU A 141 -17.73 -18.49 19.11
C LEU A 141 -18.89 -18.78 18.14
N VAL A 142 -18.63 -19.53 17.06
CA VAL A 142 -19.68 -19.97 16.12
C VAL A 142 -20.72 -20.83 16.83
N VAL A 143 -20.30 -21.80 17.64
CA VAL A 143 -21.23 -22.65 18.43
C VAL A 143 -22.05 -21.80 19.40
N ILE A 144 -21.43 -20.86 20.09
CA ILE A 144 -22.13 -19.97 21.04
C ILE A 144 -23.17 -19.12 20.30
N VAL A 145 -22.83 -18.53 19.14
CA VAL A 145 -23.76 -17.74 18.33
C VAL A 145 -24.94 -18.58 17.85
N ILE A 146 -24.71 -19.82 17.39
CA ILE A 146 -25.78 -20.73 16.94
C ILE A 146 -26.68 -21.11 18.12
N SER A 147 -26.12 -21.36 19.30
CA SER A 147 -26.88 -21.75 20.50
C SER A 147 -27.69 -20.62 21.14
N ARG A 148 -27.34 -19.35 20.88
CA ARG A 148 -28.01 -18.14 21.39
C ARG A 148 -28.99 -17.52 20.39
N GLY A 149 -28.90 -17.91 19.11
CA GLY A 149 -29.75 -17.46 18.01
C GLY A 149 -30.89 -18.43 17.65
N ALA A 150 -31.06 -19.51 18.40
CA ALA A 150 -32.20 -20.43 18.38
C ALA A 150 -33.02 -20.27 19.67
#